data_AF-A0A521QB69-F1
#
_entry.id   AF-A0A521QB69-F1
#
_cell.length_a   1.000
_cell.length_b   1.000
_cell.length_c   1.000
_cell.angle_alpha   90.00
_cell.angle_beta   90.00
_cell.angle_gamma   90.00
#
_symmetry.space_group_name_H-M   'P 1'
#
loop_
_entity.id
_entity.type
_entity.pdbx_description
1 polymer ?
#
loop_
_entity_poly.entity_id
_entity_poly.type
_entity_poly.pdbx_seq_one_letter_code
_entity_poly.pdbx_strand_id
1 'polypeptide(L)'
;MDELERSMNRLDITFPGRGWILATRAGTIDMARRTALMGIVNVTPDSFSDGGRYFDSEKAVAHGVDLVREGADVIDVGGESTRPGARPVSAREEMERVLPVIRGLRRAVSVPISVDTYK
;
A
#
# COMPACT_ATOMS: atom_id res chain seq x y z
N MET A 1 -6.47 16.37 -45.36
CA MET A 1 -6.40 16.46 -43.89
C MET A 1 -6.03 15.07 -43.35
N ASP A 2 -4.88 14.53 -43.80
CA ASP A 2 -4.60 13.09 -43.61
C ASP A 2 -3.10 12.71 -43.64
N GLU A 3 -2.18 13.70 -43.54
CA GLU A 3 -0.74 13.43 -43.54
C GLU A 3 0.03 14.09 -42.37
N LEU A 4 -0.64 14.91 -41.54
CA LEU A 4 -0.04 15.54 -40.36
C LEU A 4 -0.32 14.78 -39.04
N GLU A 5 -1.29 13.87 -39.00
CA GLU A 5 -1.53 13.01 -37.82
C GLU A 5 -0.65 11.75 -37.80
N ARG A 6 0.06 11.44 -38.90
CA ARG A 6 0.96 10.27 -38.98
C ARG A 6 2.36 10.49 -38.39
N SER A 7 2.70 11.69 -37.91
CA SER A 7 4.07 12.01 -37.51
C SER A 7 4.27 12.48 -36.07
N MET A 8 3.37 12.16 -35.13
CA MET A 8 3.57 12.53 -33.71
C MET A 8 3.56 11.31 -32.77
N ASN A 9 4.79 10.87 -32.46
CA ASN A 9 5.20 10.12 -31.26
C ASN A 9 4.69 8.70 -31.06
N ARG A 10 5.10 7.77 -31.94
CA ARG A 10 5.59 6.47 -31.46
C ARG A 10 7.08 6.57 -31.17
N LEU A 11 7.40 7.10 -30.00
CA LEU A 11 8.62 6.69 -29.30
C LEU A 11 8.34 5.25 -28.84
N ASP A 12 8.52 4.29 -29.74
CA ASP A 12 8.59 2.88 -29.39
C ASP A 12 9.88 2.66 -28.58
N ILE A 13 9.88 3.14 -27.33
CA ILE A 13 10.92 2.80 -26.35
C ILE A 13 10.63 1.36 -25.95
N THR A 14 11.11 0.43 -26.76
CA THR A 14 11.17 -0.98 -26.40
C THR A 14 12.34 -1.13 -25.45
N PHE A 15 12.05 -1.33 -24.15
CA PHE A 15 13.04 -1.73 -23.17
C PHE A 15 13.28 -3.24 -23.30
N PRO A 16 14.45 -3.69 -23.80
CA PRO A 16 14.71 -5.12 -23.94
C PRO A 16 15.21 -5.65 -22.59
N GLY A 17 14.43 -6.51 -21.94
CA GLY A 17 14.90 -7.38 -20.85
C GLY A 17 14.09 -7.28 -19.57
N ARG A 18 13.34 -8.37 -19.28
CA ARG A 18 12.57 -8.65 -18.05
C ARG A 18 11.67 -7.51 -17.58
N GLY A 19 10.36 -7.67 -17.78
CA GLY A 19 9.36 -6.74 -17.24
C GLY A 19 9.63 -6.41 -15.76
N TRP A 20 9.21 -5.22 -15.34
CA TRP A 20 9.29 -4.73 -13.96
C TRP A 20 8.39 -5.55 -13.04
N ILE A 21 8.80 -6.79 -12.76
CA ILE A 21 8.08 -7.72 -11.90
C ILE A 21 8.65 -7.60 -10.49
N LEU A 22 7.83 -7.10 -9.57
CA LEU A 22 8.14 -7.16 -8.14
C LEU A 22 7.68 -8.51 -7.59
N ALA A 23 8.63 -9.38 -7.24
CA ALA A 23 8.36 -10.64 -6.57
C ALA A 23 8.28 -10.43 -5.06
N THR A 24 7.21 -10.91 -4.43
CA THR A 24 6.98 -10.85 -2.99
C THR A 24 6.64 -12.24 -2.46
N ARG A 25 6.61 -12.40 -1.12
CA ARG A 25 6.14 -13.66 -0.51
C ARG A 25 4.69 -14.01 -0.84
N ALA A 26 3.86 -13.04 -1.21
CA ALA A 26 2.44 -13.23 -1.48
C ALA A 26 2.11 -13.34 -2.97
N GLY A 27 3.10 -13.17 -3.85
CA GLY A 27 2.91 -13.20 -5.30
C GLY A 27 3.77 -12.17 -6.03
N THR A 28 3.49 -12.01 -7.32
CA THR A 28 4.24 -11.13 -8.22
C THR A 28 3.36 -9.99 -8.73
N ILE A 29 3.92 -8.78 -8.80
CA ILE A 29 3.26 -7.61 -9.38
C ILE A 29 3.99 -7.24 -10.67
N ASP A 30 3.30 -7.32 -11.80
CA ASP A 30 3.84 -6.93 -13.11
C ASP A 30 3.56 -5.44 -13.37
N MET A 31 4.53 -4.61 -13.03
CA MET A 31 4.46 -3.15 -13.21
C MET A 31 4.81 -2.71 -14.63
N ALA A 32 5.22 -3.63 -15.52
CA ALA A 32 5.44 -3.31 -16.93
C ALA A 32 4.13 -3.26 -17.72
N ARG A 33 3.07 -3.94 -17.24
CA ARG A 33 1.78 -4.01 -17.94
C ARG A 33 0.81 -2.91 -17.55
N ARG A 34 0.88 -2.43 -16.30
CA ARG A 34 0.09 -1.30 -15.80
C ARG A 34 0.70 -0.73 -14.53
N THR A 35 0.30 0.49 -14.18
CA THR A 35 0.55 1.05 -12.86
C THR A 35 -0.11 0.17 -11.79
N ALA A 36 0.67 -0.23 -10.78
CA ALA A 36 0.17 -0.92 -9.61
C ALA A 36 -0.32 0.09 -8.57
N LEU A 37 -1.44 -0.22 -7.90
CA LEU A 37 -2.02 0.62 -6.86
C LEU A 37 -1.63 0.11 -5.48
N MET A 38 -1.15 1.00 -4.63
CA MET A 38 -0.83 0.71 -3.23
C MET A 38 -1.85 1.41 -2.34
N GLY A 39 -2.68 0.62 -1.65
CA GLY A 39 -3.65 1.13 -0.67
C GLY A 39 -2.98 1.39 0.67
N ILE A 40 -3.20 2.58 1.23
CA ILE A 40 -2.55 3.02 2.48
C ILE A 40 -3.46 2.75 3.67
N VAL A 41 -2.93 2.05 4.68
CA VAL A 41 -3.60 1.81 5.97
C VAL A 41 -2.76 2.43 7.08
N ASN A 42 -3.11 3.66 7.46
CA ASN A 42 -2.44 4.40 8.54
C ASN A 42 -2.99 4.01 9.90
N VAL A 43 -2.17 3.34 10.70
CA VAL A 43 -2.50 2.77 11.99
C VAL A 43 -2.16 3.75 13.12
N THR A 44 -2.70 4.96 13.02
CA THR A 44 -2.49 6.01 14.02
C THR A 44 -3.76 6.25 14.85
N PRO A 45 -3.63 6.70 16.12
CA PRO A 45 -4.78 6.89 17.00
C PRO A 45 -5.87 7.79 16.42
N ASP A 46 -5.53 8.75 15.57
CA ASP A 46 -6.46 9.67 14.91
C ASP A 46 -7.20 9.05 13.71
N SER A 47 -6.70 7.97 13.09
CA SER A 47 -7.31 7.37 11.90
C SER A 47 -8.43 6.37 12.20
N PHE A 48 -8.42 5.73 13.38
CA PHE A 48 -9.36 4.64 13.71
C PHE A 48 -9.89 4.70 15.15
N SER A 49 -9.88 5.86 15.80
CA SER A 49 -10.55 6.04 17.11
C SER A 49 -11.94 6.63 16.95
N ASP A 50 -12.97 5.94 17.46
CA ASP A 50 -14.34 6.48 17.58
C ASP A 50 -14.47 7.38 18.84
N GLY A 51 -13.46 8.20 19.14
CA GLY A 51 -13.41 8.98 20.38
C GLY A 51 -13.10 8.17 21.65
N GLY A 52 -12.81 6.87 21.52
CA GLY A 52 -12.22 6.03 22.57
C GLY A 52 -10.70 6.07 22.53
N ARG A 53 -10.04 6.01 23.70
CA ARG A 53 -8.57 6.00 23.85
C ARG A 53 -7.85 4.77 23.27
N TYR A 54 -8.56 3.88 22.56
CA TYR A 54 -8.04 2.61 22.09
C TYR A 54 -8.09 2.52 20.57
N PHE A 55 -6.97 2.07 20.00
CA PHE A 55 -6.82 1.76 18.59
C PHE A 55 -7.66 0.53 18.22
N ASP A 56 -8.47 0.65 17.16
CA ASP A 56 -9.32 -0.44 16.66
C ASP A 56 -8.66 -1.12 15.43
N SER A 57 -7.99 -2.24 15.69
CA SER A 57 -7.34 -3.02 14.63
C SER A 57 -8.32 -3.65 13.65
N GLU A 58 -9.56 -3.91 14.05
CA GLU A 58 -10.54 -4.56 13.18
C GLU A 58 -11.01 -3.60 12.09
N LYS A 59 -11.20 -2.31 12.42
CA LYS A 59 -11.49 -1.27 11.43
C LYS A 59 -10.36 -1.06 10.45
N ALA A 60 -9.12 -1.05 10.91
CA ALA A 60 -7.97 -0.94 10.01
C ALA A 60 -7.89 -2.12 9.03
N VAL A 61 -8.20 -3.34 9.51
CA VAL A 61 -8.28 -4.54 8.66
C VAL A 61 -9.43 -4.42 7.66
N ALA A 62 -10.63 -4.01 8.10
CA ALA A 62 -11.78 -3.82 7.23
C ALA A 62 -11.49 -2.80 6.12
N HIS A 63 -10.88 -1.67 6.48
CA HIS A 63 -10.46 -0.65 5.52
C HIS A 63 -9.49 -1.20 4.48
N GLY A 64 -8.46 -1.97 4.91
CA GLY A 64 -7.54 -2.59 3.97
C GLY A 64 -8.21 -3.63 3.05
N VAL A 65 -9.23 -4.35 3.52
CA VAL A 65 -10.04 -5.25 2.68
C VAL A 65 -10.82 -4.46 1.64
N ASP A 66 -11.40 -3.33 2.00
CA ASP A 66 -12.14 -2.48 1.07
C ASP A 66 -11.21 -1.85 0.02
N LEU A 67 -10.00 -1.42 0.39
CA LEU A 67 -8.99 -0.96 -0.56
C LEU A 67 -8.65 -2.04 -1.61
N VAL A 68 -8.53 -3.31 -1.19
CA VAL A 68 -8.31 -4.41 -2.14
C VAL A 68 -9.53 -4.60 -3.06
N ARG A 69 -10.75 -4.49 -2.54
CA ARG A 69 -11.98 -4.55 -3.35
C ARG A 69 -12.07 -3.41 -4.37
N GLU A 70 -11.54 -2.25 -4.01
CA GLU A 70 -11.46 -1.07 -4.89
C GLU A 70 -10.32 -1.16 -5.91
N GLY A 71 -9.47 -2.18 -5.83
CA GLY A 71 -8.44 -2.48 -6.83
C GLY A 71 -7.00 -2.25 -6.38
N ALA A 72 -6.73 -2.13 -5.08
CA ALA A 72 -5.36 -2.09 -4.57
C ALA A 72 -4.62 -3.42 -4.85
N ASP A 73 -3.44 -3.31 -5.43
CA ASP A 73 -2.53 -4.42 -5.72
C ASP A 73 -1.59 -4.74 -4.56
N VAL A 74 -1.40 -3.78 -3.66
CA VAL A 74 -0.61 -3.88 -2.43
C VAL A 74 -1.33 -3.12 -1.33
N ILE A 75 -1.24 -3.61 -0.10
CA ILE A 75 -1.60 -2.81 1.08
C ILE A 75 -0.33 -2.40 1.81
N ASP A 76 -0.20 -1.12 2.14
CA ASP A 76 0.92 -0.55 2.88
C ASP A 76 0.45 -0.09 4.26
N VAL A 77 1.07 -0.65 5.30
CA VAL A 77 0.64 -0.49 6.70
C VAL A 77 1.69 0.33 7.45
N GLY A 78 1.32 1.53 7.90
CA GLY A 78 2.20 2.41 8.68
C GLY A 78 1.69 2.60 10.10
N GLY A 79 2.55 2.41 11.12
CA GLY A 79 2.18 2.58 12.54
C GLY A 79 2.56 3.93 13.14
N GLU A 80 3.39 4.69 12.42
CA GLU A 80 3.91 5.99 12.82
C GLU A 80 3.44 7.08 11.86
N SER A 81 3.02 8.23 12.41
CA SER A 81 2.67 9.37 11.56
C SER A 81 3.93 10.08 11.09
N THR A 82 4.05 10.29 9.78
CA THR A 82 5.10 11.10 9.14
C THR A 82 4.69 12.56 8.97
N ARG A 83 3.54 12.99 9.53
CA ARG A 83 3.05 14.37 9.42
C ARG A 83 3.96 15.35 10.18
N PRO A 84 4.12 16.59 9.69
CA PRO A 84 4.89 17.61 10.40
C PRO A 84 4.41 17.80 11.84
N GLY A 85 5.32 17.70 12.81
CA GLY A 85 5.02 17.84 14.24
C GLY A 85 4.54 16.57 14.94
N ALA A 86 4.42 15.44 14.24
CA ALA A 86 4.22 14.15 14.89
C ALA A 86 5.42 13.80 15.78
N ARG A 87 5.13 13.29 16.99
CA ARG A 87 6.18 12.78 17.87
C ARG A 87 6.56 11.37 17.42
N PRO A 88 7.86 11.04 17.31
CA PRO A 88 8.29 9.68 17.03
C PRO A 88 7.73 8.72 18.07
N VAL A 89 7.32 7.54 17.62
CA VAL A 89 6.93 6.44 18.52
C VAL A 89 8.10 5.49 18.71
N SER A 90 8.08 4.73 19.81
CA SER A 90 9.06 3.66 19.99
C SER A 90 8.79 2.51 19.01
N ALA A 91 9.82 1.74 18.64
CA ALA A 91 9.64 0.56 17.79
C ALA A 91 8.63 -0.43 18.40
N ARG A 92 8.62 -0.57 19.73
CA ARG A 92 7.64 -1.39 20.45
C ARG A 92 6.21 -0.89 20.24
N GLU A 93 5.99 0.41 20.39
CA GLU A 93 4.67 1.03 20.23
C GLU A 93 4.18 0.91 18.78
N GLU A 94 5.07 1.12 17.80
CA GLU A 94 4.74 0.90 16.39
C GLU A 94 4.37 -0.56 16.11
N MET A 95 5.13 -1.52 16.66
CA MET A 95 4.82 -2.96 16.56
C MET A 95 3.45 -3.30 17.18
N GLU A 96 3.12 -2.73 18.35
CA GLU A 96 1.82 -2.93 19.00
C GLU A 96 0.66 -2.43 18.12
N ARG A 97 0.89 -1.39 17.31
CA ARG A 97 -0.08 -0.87 16.33
C ARG A 97 -0.16 -1.76 15.08
N VAL A 98 0.95 -2.01 14.39
CA VAL A 98 0.92 -2.63 13.04
C VAL A 98 0.70 -4.14 13.06
N LEU A 99 1.22 -4.86 14.07
CA LEU A 99 1.19 -6.32 14.06
C LEU A 99 -0.23 -6.92 14.09
N PRO A 100 -1.18 -6.43 14.90
CA PRO A 100 -2.57 -6.89 14.83
C PRO A 100 -3.19 -6.71 13.44
N VAL A 101 -2.93 -5.56 12.79
CA VAL A 101 -3.46 -5.23 11.46
C VAL A 101 -2.86 -6.14 10.39
N ILE A 102 -1.53 -6.29 10.36
CA ILE A 102 -0.84 -7.18 9.41
C ILE A 102 -1.35 -8.61 9.55
N ARG A 103 -1.52 -9.11 10.78
CA ARG A 103 -2.08 -10.45 11.03
C ARG A 103 -3.51 -10.60 10.53
N GLY A 104 -4.35 -9.57 10.74
CA GLY A 104 -5.73 -9.57 10.25
C GLY A 104 -5.80 -9.55 8.73
N LEU A 105 -5.10 -8.59 8.10
CA LEU A 105 -5.03 -8.47 6.64
C LEU A 105 -4.49 -9.73 5.99
N ARG A 106 -3.44 -10.35 6.55
CA ARG A 106 -2.87 -11.56 5.94
C ARG A 106 -3.87 -12.71 5.85
N ARG A 107 -4.83 -12.79 6.77
CA ARG A 107 -5.93 -13.78 6.74
C ARG A 107 -7.06 -13.39 5.79
N ALA A 108 -7.24 -12.09 5.52
CA ALA A 108 -8.41 -11.56 4.81
C ALA A 108 -8.16 -11.27 3.32
N VAL A 109 -6.92 -10.94 2.93
CA VAL A 109 -6.57 -10.58 1.54
C VAL A 109 -5.43 -11.45 1.02
N SER A 110 -5.34 -11.58 -0.31
CA SER A 110 -4.27 -12.33 -0.99
C SER A 110 -3.10 -11.44 -1.43
N VAL A 111 -3.33 -10.14 -1.63
CA VAL A 111 -2.31 -9.20 -2.11
C VAL A 111 -1.08 -9.13 -1.17
N PRO A 112 0.08 -8.68 -1.68
CA PRO A 112 1.23 -8.37 -0.85
C PRO A 112 0.92 -7.28 0.18
N ILE A 113 1.58 -7.38 1.33
CA ILE A 113 1.49 -6.40 2.42
C ILE A 113 2.88 -5.81 2.59
N SER A 114 2.98 -4.50 2.41
CA SER A 114 4.12 -3.66 2.72
C SER A 114 3.97 -3.09 4.14
N VAL A 115 5.10 -2.79 4.77
CA VAL A 115 5.14 -2.13 6.08
C VAL A 115 5.91 -0.82 5.90
N ASP A 116 5.25 0.30 6.11
CA ASP A 116 5.85 1.63 6.10
C ASP A 116 6.48 1.90 7.46
N THR A 117 7.80 1.68 7.54
CA THR A 117 8.58 1.86 8.75
C THR A 117 10.05 2.17 8.43
N TYR A 118 10.72 2.88 9.34
CA TYR A 118 12.15 3.17 9.27
C TYR A 118 12.94 2.65 10.49
N LYS A 119 12.27 1.89 11.38
CA LYS A 119 12.88 1.36 12.62
C LYS A 119 13.87 0.23 12.36
#